data_AF-A0A2A5T7H1-F1
#
_entry.id   AF-A0A2A5T7H1-F1
#
_cell.length_a   1.000
_cell.length_b   1.000
_cell.length_c   1.000
_cell.angle_alpha   90.00
_cell.angle_beta   90.00
_cell.angle_gamma   90.00
#
_symmetry.space_group_name_H-M   'P 1'
#
loop_
_entity.id
_entity.type
_entity.pdbx_description
1 polymer ?
#
loop_
_entity_poly.entity_id
_entity_poly.type
_entity_poly.pdbx_seq_one_letter_code
_entity_poly.pdbx_strand_id
1 'polypeptide(L)' 'MGWFYGFKLHPTINDQGGIISVKVTTANVDDRKPVLEMVNEF' A
#
# COMPACT_ATOMS: atom_id res chain seq x y z
N MET A 1 -23.28 -4.39 -4.59
CA MET A 1 -22.65 -4.56 -3.26
C MET A 1 -21.15 -4.51 -3.44
N GLY A 2 -20.54 -3.36 -3.14
CA GLY A 2 -19.10 -3.14 -3.36
C GLY A 2 -18.26 -3.82 -2.29
N TRP A 3 -17.12 -4.38 -2.70
CA TRP A 3 -16.16 -5.05 -1.83
C TRP A 3 -15.33 -3.97 -1.11
N PHE A 4 -15.89 -3.38 -0.07
CA PHE A 4 -15.17 -2.40 0.77
C PHE A 4 -14.86 -3.02 2.12
N TYR A 5 -13.62 -3.51 2.27
CA TYR A 5 -13.12 -4.09 3.52
C TYR A 5 -12.57 -3.04 4.51
N GLY A 6 -12.76 -1.75 4.23
CA GLY A 6 -12.31 -0.67 5.12
C GLY A 6 -10.79 -0.48 5.17
N PHE A 7 -10.02 -1.13 4.28
CA PHE A 7 -8.57 -0.96 4.14
C PHE A 7 -8.12 -0.88 2.68
N LYS A 8 -6.92 -0.34 2.46
CA LYS A 8 -6.16 -0.34 1.20
C LYS A 8 -4.87 -1.12 1.37
N LEU A 9 -4.44 -1.78 0.29
CA LEU A 9 -3.23 -2.58 0.22
C LEU A 9 -2.24 -1.92 -0.75
N HIS A 10 -1.01 -1.70 -0.30
CA HIS A 10 0.08 -1.14 -1.09
C HIS A 10 1.23 -2.17 -1.18
N PRO A 11 1.24 -3.04 -2.19
CA PRO A 11 2.34 -3.97 -2.42
C PRO A 11 3.49 -3.26 -3.14
N THR A 12 4.72 -3.49 -2.67
CA THR A 12 5.93 -3.15 -3.41
C THR A 12 6.50 -4.41 -4.05
N ILE A 13 6.79 -4.34 -5.34
CA ILE A 13 7.30 -5.45 -6.14
C ILE A 13 8.68 -5.13 -6.69
N ASN A 14 9.54 -6.15 -6.78
CA ASN A 14 10.81 -6.04 -7.50
C ASN A 14 10.62 -6.22 -9.03
N ASP A 15 11.69 -6.06 -9.81
CA ASP A 15 11.65 -6.19 -11.27
C ASP A 15 11.29 -7.61 -11.75
N GLN A 16 11.51 -8.62 -10.90
CA GLN A 16 11.15 -10.02 -11.14
C GLN A 16 9.70 -10.35 -10.76
N GLY A 17 8.92 -9.37 -10.28
CA GLY A 17 7.53 -9.54 -9.85
C GLY A 17 7.36 -10.16 -8.45
N GLY A 18 8.45 -10.30 -7.68
CA GLY A 18 8.41 -10.71 -6.28
C GLY A 18 7.95 -9.59 -5.35
N ILE A 19 7.07 -9.90 -4.40
CA ILE A 19 6.61 -8.94 -3.38
C ILE A 19 7.70 -8.79 -2.33
N ILE A 20 8.23 -7.56 -2.17
CA ILE A 20 9.29 -7.25 -1.21
C ILE A 20 8.77 -6.58 0.06
N SER A 21 7.60 -5.92 -0.01
CA SER A 21 6.95 -5.30 1.14
C SER A 21 5.46 -5.09 0.88
N VAL A 22 4.68 -5.01 1.95
CA VAL A 22 3.24 -4.76 1.92
C VAL A 22 2.87 -3.77 3.00
N LYS A 23 2.26 -2.64 2.62
CA LYS A 23 1.70 -1.67 3.56
C LYS A 23 0.17 -1.70 3.52
N VAL A 24 -0.44 -1.86 4.70
CA VAL A 24 -1.90 -1.84 4.86
C VAL A 24 -2.29 -0.52 5.50
N THR A 25 -3.27 0.17 4.92
CA THR A 25 -3.81 1.43 5.46
C THR A 25 -5.31 1.35 5.57
N THR A 26 -5.93 2.16 6.41
CA THR A 26 -7.40 2.24 6.45
C THR A 26 -7.92 2.89 5.17
N ALA A 27 -9.14 2.53 4.75
CA ALA A 27 -9.70 2.96 3.46
C ALA A 27 -9.83 4.49 3.32
N ASN A 28 -9.90 5.21 4.44
CA ASN A 28 -10.05 6.66 4.46
C ASN A 28 -8.71 7.42 4.48
N VAL A 29 -7.57 6.73 4.48
CA VAL A 29 -6.26 7.38 4.44
C VAL A 29 -5.96 7.84 3.01
N ASP A 30 -5.63 9.11 2.84
CA ASP A 30 -5.13 9.68 1.57
C ASP A 30 -3.79 9.04 1.22
N ASP A 31 -3.68 8.49 0.01
CA ASP A 31 -2.55 7.66 -0.41
C ASP A 31 -1.22 8.42 -0.51
N ARG A 32 -1.22 9.77 -0.58
CA ARG A 32 0.02 10.55 -0.63
C ARG A 32 0.84 10.42 0.64
N LYS A 33 0.18 10.18 1.79
CA LYS A 33 0.86 9.96 3.08
C LYS A 33 1.59 8.61 3.11
N PRO A 34 0.93 7.46 2.95
CA PRO A 34 1.60 6.16 2.99
C PRO A 34 2.57 5.97 1.83
N VAL A 35 2.31 6.54 0.65
CA VAL A 35 3.26 6.48 -0.48
C VAL A 35 4.55 7.23 -0.15
N LEU A 36 4.46 8.42 0.43
CA LEU A 36 5.65 9.16 0.85
C LEU A 36 6.42 8.42 1.94
N GLU A 37 5.74 7.87 2.95
CA GLU A 37 6.39 7.06 3.97
C GLU A 37 7.08 5.83 3.38
N MET A 38 6.42 5.09 2.48
CA MET A 38 7.03 3.92 1.82
C MET A 38 8.36 4.30 1.14
N VAL A 39 8.40 5.42 0.42
CA VAL A 39 9.63 5.89 -0.24
C VAL A 39 10.74 6.27 0.75
N ASN A 40 10.40 6.73 1.96
CA ASN A 40 11.39 7.05 3.00
C ASN A 40 11.80 5.82 3.84
N GLU A 41 11.02 4.74 3.79
CA GLU A 41 11.27 3.48 4.48
C GLU A 41 12.09 2.48 3.63
N PHE A 42 12.26 2.75 2.34
CA PHE A 42 13.17 2.03 1.42
C PHE A 42 14.58 2.63 1.42
#